data_AF-A0A538FDK8-F1
#
_entry.id   AF-A0A538FDK8-F1
#
_cell.length_a   1.000
_cell.length_b   1.000
_cell.length_c   1.000
_cell.angle_alpha   90.00
_cell.angle_beta   90.00
_cell.angle_gamma   90.00
#
_symmetry.space_group_name_H-M   'P 1'
#
loop_
_entity.id
_entity.type
_entity.pdbx_description
1 polymer ?
#
loop_
_entity_poly.entity_id
_entity_poly.type
_entity_poly.pdbx_seq_one_letter_code
_entity_poly.pdbx_strand_id
1 'polypeptide(L)'
;MVGGRRLPLEEKRPRRARGALAEARGGSGFTDITEAGVRLTTPAATAPLRRDGLGWYLYGVAAADEASARLGAGLAAGAVQEIDLVAEGPLVGVTSRVSLQEFAEPALPERLRDTTWLEQMIRTHEQVLERVLEDASVVPCRFCSVYRSEAELRRFLSERREVLQAALDRVRGRVEVGVKAFIDRDRFAAGRARQNEDVRQQETQVSSAEGGRAYLERRRFEQLVASELERFRGEAADRLHTRLLAAAEDGLALPLQAPELSGREEEMVFNGAYLVTADRGAFEQALASLGRDFRDDGVELELTGPWPAYNFVPEELGAE
;
A
#
# COMPACT_ATOMS: atom_id res chain seq x y z
N MET A 1 23.76 49.05 -13.62
CA MET A 1 23.79 47.94 -12.64
C MET A 1 22.35 47.56 -12.32
N VAL A 2 21.82 46.63 -13.13
CA VAL A 2 20.51 45.96 -13.06
C VAL A 2 20.90 44.48 -13.11
N GLY A 3 20.38 43.49 -12.39
CA GLY A 3 19.13 43.29 -11.69
C GLY A 3 18.75 41.82 -11.94
N GLY A 4 18.25 41.11 -10.93
CA GLY A 4 17.30 40.00 -11.10
C GLY A 4 17.81 38.60 -11.51
N ARG A 5 17.57 37.65 -10.59
CA ARG A 5 16.74 36.42 -10.74
C ARG A 5 17.43 35.11 -10.34
N ARG A 6 16.84 34.49 -9.30
CA ARG A 6 16.80 33.04 -9.07
C ARG A 6 16.07 32.36 -10.22
N LEU A 7 16.47 31.13 -10.58
CA LEU A 7 15.57 30.13 -11.14
C LEU A 7 15.94 28.70 -10.65
N PRO A 8 14.95 27.80 -10.53
CA PRO A 8 15.00 26.54 -9.81
C PRO A 8 15.24 25.33 -10.74
N LEU A 9 15.63 24.19 -10.16
CA LEU A 9 15.47 22.89 -10.81
C LEU A 9 14.76 21.94 -9.83
N GLU A 10 13.43 22.08 -9.78
CA GLU A 10 12.55 20.92 -9.61
C GLU A 10 12.70 20.08 -10.88
N GLU A 11 13.31 18.89 -10.78
CA GLU A 11 12.99 17.80 -11.68
C GLU A 11 12.18 16.75 -10.90
N LYS A 12 10.87 16.80 -11.13
CA LYS A 12 9.91 15.76 -10.72
C LYS A 12 10.33 14.40 -11.29
N ARG A 13 11.10 13.62 -10.51
CA ARG A 13 11.28 12.17 -10.72
C ARG A 13 9.98 11.42 -10.34
N PRO A 14 9.70 10.25 -10.95
CA PRO A 14 8.34 9.87 -11.31
C PRO A 14 7.51 9.37 -10.12
N ARG A 15 6.25 9.81 -10.06
CA ARG A 15 5.18 9.30 -9.16
C ARG A 15 4.90 7.79 -9.29
N ARG A 16 5.56 7.07 -10.21
CA ARG A 16 5.30 5.66 -10.54
C ARG A 16 5.66 4.67 -9.42
N ALA A 17 6.70 4.92 -8.62
CA ALA A 17 7.08 3.97 -7.55
C ALA A 17 6.04 3.88 -6.42
N ARG A 18 5.33 4.99 -6.13
CA ARG A 18 4.18 4.99 -5.19
C ARG A 18 2.99 4.22 -5.75
N GLY A 19 2.73 4.33 -7.06
CA GLY A 19 1.71 3.55 -7.76
C GLY A 19 2.02 2.06 -7.69
N ALA A 20 3.22 1.66 -8.09
CA ALA A 20 3.64 0.25 -8.10
C ALA A 20 3.58 -0.41 -6.72
N LEU A 21 3.97 0.29 -5.64
CA LEU A 21 3.89 -0.24 -4.27
C LEU A 21 2.44 -0.35 -3.77
N ALA A 22 1.55 0.56 -4.18
CA ALA A 22 0.13 0.50 -3.87
C ALA A 22 -0.64 -0.52 -4.75
N GLU A 23 -0.15 -0.78 -5.96
CA GLU A 23 -0.68 -1.73 -6.95
C GLU A 23 -0.33 -3.18 -6.59
N ALA A 24 0.92 -3.45 -6.15
CA ALA A 24 1.33 -4.77 -5.66
C ALA A 24 0.48 -5.25 -4.46
N ARG A 25 0.03 -4.31 -3.61
CA ARG A 25 -0.82 -4.57 -2.44
C ARG A 25 -2.30 -4.82 -2.77
N GLY A 26 -2.70 -4.72 -4.03
CA GLY A 26 -4.06 -5.01 -4.51
C GLY A 26 -4.21 -6.35 -5.25
N GLY A 27 -3.10 -7.07 -5.48
CA GLY A 27 -3.08 -8.27 -6.31
C GLY A 27 -2.77 -9.54 -5.54
N SER A 28 -3.69 -10.05 -4.72
CA SER A 28 -3.64 -11.45 -4.29
C SER A 28 -5.02 -12.09 -4.29
N GLY A 29 -5.54 -12.37 -5.50
CA GLY A 29 -6.60 -13.35 -5.69
C GLY A 29 -6.03 -14.76 -5.46
N PHE A 30 -6.60 -15.46 -4.48
CA PHE A 30 -6.32 -16.86 -4.21
C PHE A 30 -7.09 -17.70 -5.25
N THR A 31 -6.40 -18.50 -6.05
CA THR A 31 -7.05 -19.51 -6.90
C THR A 31 -6.30 -20.83 -6.77
N ASP A 32 -7.05 -21.87 -6.38
CA ASP A 32 -6.65 -23.27 -6.37
C ASP A 32 -6.03 -23.69 -7.72
N ILE A 33 -4.89 -24.38 -7.67
CA ILE A 33 -4.31 -25.05 -8.85
C ILE A 33 -4.05 -26.51 -8.49
N THR A 34 -4.94 -27.37 -8.98
CA THR A 34 -4.72 -28.82 -9.12
C THR A 34 -3.66 -29.12 -10.19
N GLU A 35 -2.91 -30.19 -9.96
CA GLU A 35 -1.79 -30.73 -10.74
C GLU A 35 -1.90 -30.64 -12.28
N ALA A 36 -0.82 -30.19 -12.94
CA ALA A 36 -0.13 -30.94 -14.00
C ALA A 36 1.17 -30.26 -14.46
N GLY A 37 2.23 -31.08 -14.53
CA GLY A 37 3.63 -30.82 -14.89
C GLY A 37 3.99 -29.64 -15.82
N VAL A 38 4.96 -28.84 -15.37
CA VAL A 38 5.83 -28.03 -16.22
C VAL A 38 7.27 -28.14 -15.72
N ARG A 39 8.21 -28.29 -16.66
CA ARG A 39 9.64 -28.53 -16.44
C ARG A 39 10.31 -27.36 -15.72
N LEU A 40 11.04 -27.67 -14.65
CA LEU A 40 11.91 -26.74 -13.93
C LEU A 40 13.15 -26.40 -14.77
N THR A 41 13.22 -25.19 -15.30
CA THR A 41 14.51 -24.54 -15.61
C THR A 41 14.95 -23.77 -14.38
N THR A 42 15.96 -24.29 -13.70
CA THR A 42 16.63 -23.65 -12.57
C THR A 42 17.16 -22.27 -13.00
N PRO A 43 16.83 -21.16 -12.30
CA PRO A 43 17.56 -19.91 -12.49
C PRO A 43 19.00 -20.13 -12.02
N ALA A 44 19.96 -19.61 -12.78
CA ALA A 44 21.37 -19.70 -12.45
C ALA A 44 21.62 -19.19 -11.02
N ALA A 45 22.29 -20.02 -10.22
CA ALA A 45 22.73 -19.67 -8.88
C ALA A 45 23.51 -18.35 -8.91
N THR A 46 23.04 -17.37 -8.14
CA THR A 46 23.68 -16.07 -7.94
C THR A 46 25.11 -16.33 -7.46
N ALA A 47 26.09 -15.91 -8.26
CA ALA A 47 27.51 -16.07 -7.91
C ALA A 47 27.82 -15.37 -6.57
N PRO A 48 28.73 -15.92 -5.74
CA PRO A 48 29.09 -15.30 -4.47
C PRO A 48 29.66 -13.89 -4.72
N LEU A 49 29.00 -12.88 -4.16
CA LEU A 49 29.36 -11.48 -4.31
C LEU A 49 30.73 -11.22 -3.64
N ARG A 50 31.65 -10.55 -4.36
CA ARG A 50 32.92 -10.10 -3.78
C ARG A 50 32.64 -8.98 -2.76
N ARG A 51 33.28 -9.03 -1.58
CA ARG A 51 33.06 -8.09 -0.48
C ARG A 51 33.42 -6.62 -0.81
N ASP A 52 34.31 -6.41 -1.77
CA ASP A 52 34.71 -5.08 -2.22
C ASP A 52 33.70 -4.55 -3.25
N GLY A 53 32.74 -3.74 -2.78
CA GLY A 53 31.67 -3.19 -3.61
C GLY A 53 30.25 -3.43 -3.08
N LEU A 54 30.10 -3.96 -1.86
CA LEU A 54 28.81 -4.12 -1.20
C LEU A 54 28.41 -2.87 -0.41
N GLY A 55 27.12 -2.56 -0.45
CA GLY A 55 26.45 -1.55 0.34
C GLY A 55 25.42 -2.17 1.28
N TRP A 56 24.74 -1.31 2.02
CA TRP A 56 23.73 -1.67 3.00
C TRP A 56 22.37 -1.18 2.53
N TYR A 57 21.50 -2.10 2.15
CA TYR A 57 20.10 -1.79 1.89
C TYR A 57 19.36 -1.73 3.22
N LEU A 58 18.76 -0.58 3.55
CA LEU A 58 17.97 -0.38 4.76
C LEU A 58 16.48 -0.60 4.46
N TYR A 59 15.89 -1.63 5.05
CA TYR A 59 14.46 -1.91 4.92
C TYR A 59 13.63 -1.03 5.87
N GLY A 60 14.08 -0.92 7.12
CA GLY A 60 13.39 -0.15 8.15
C GLY A 60 14.22 -0.06 9.42
N VAL A 61 13.72 0.72 10.37
CA VAL A 61 14.34 0.96 11.68
C VAL A 61 13.43 0.41 12.77
N ALA A 62 13.99 -0.33 13.71
CA ALA A 62 13.28 -0.86 14.89
C ALA A 62 13.96 -0.41 16.18
N ALA A 63 13.28 -0.60 17.32
CA ALA A 63 13.87 -0.37 18.63
C ALA A 63 14.86 -1.51 18.98
N ALA A 64 16.04 -1.16 19.50
CA ALA A 64 17.12 -2.12 19.74
C ALA A 64 16.78 -3.17 20.81
N ASP A 65 15.94 -2.82 21.78
CA ASP A 65 15.44 -3.70 22.83
C ASP A 65 14.44 -4.74 22.30
N GLU A 66 13.52 -4.35 21.42
CA GLU A 66 12.59 -5.25 20.73
C GLU A 66 13.35 -6.17 19.76
N ALA A 67 14.29 -5.61 18.99
CA ALA A 67 15.04 -6.33 17.96
C ALA A 67 16.05 -7.35 18.52
N SER A 68 16.79 -6.98 19.57
CA SER A 68 17.83 -7.85 20.15
C SER A 68 17.27 -9.10 20.83
N ALA A 69 15.99 -9.08 21.22
CA ALA A 69 15.35 -10.19 21.90
C ALA A 69 14.90 -11.33 20.96
N ARG A 70 14.63 -11.06 19.67
CA ARG A 70 13.93 -12.02 18.78
C ARG A 70 14.42 -12.08 17.32
N LEU A 71 14.88 -10.97 16.74
CA LEU A 71 15.25 -10.92 15.32
C LEU A 71 16.53 -11.70 14.97
N GLY A 72 17.46 -11.83 15.93
CA GLY A 72 18.74 -12.54 15.74
C GLY A 72 18.62 -14.07 15.53
N ALA A 73 17.48 -14.67 15.86
CA ALA A 73 17.23 -16.12 15.66
C ALA A 73 16.18 -16.40 14.56
N GLY A 74 15.22 -15.48 14.34
CA GLY A 74 14.05 -15.71 13.48
C GLY A 74 14.17 -15.30 12.02
N LEU A 75 15.12 -14.40 11.67
CA LEU A 75 15.29 -13.90 10.29
C LEU A 75 16.21 -14.79 9.42
N ALA A 76 17.00 -15.67 10.04
CA ALA A 76 17.93 -16.56 9.32
C ALA A 76 17.25 -17.80 8.71
N ALA A 77 16.02 -18.13 9.13
CA ALA A 77 15.28 -19.28 8.63
C ALA A 77 14.24 -18.84 7.57
N GLY A 78 14.64 -18.86 6.30
CA GLY A 78 13.73 -18.70 5.16
C GLY A 78 13.79 -17.36 4.41
N ALA A 79 14.63 -16.41 4.85
CA ALA A 79 14.87 -15.19 4.09
C ALA A 79 15.66 -15.48 2.80
N VAL A 80 15.22 -14.91 1.68
CA VAL A 80 15.89 -15.01 0.38
C VAL A 80 17.26 -14.30 0.38
N GLN A 81 17.50 -13.40 1.35
CA GLN A 81 18.75 -12.68 1.58
C GLN A 81 19.17 -12.74 3.05
N GLU A 82 20.47 -12.74 3.30
CA GLU A 82 21.02 -12.57 4.65
C GLU A 82 20.66 -11.17 5.19
N ILE A 83 20.00 -11.15 6.35
CA ILE A 83 19.58 -9.93 7.02
C ILE A 83 20.60 -9.62 8.12
N ASP A 84 21.22 -8.45 8.02
CA ASP A 84 22.13 -7.89 9.01
C ASP A 84 21.39 -6.84 9.86
N LEU A 85 21.72 -6.79 11.15
CA LEU A 85 21.23 -5.76 12.06
C LEU A 85 22.35 -4.77 12.40
N VAL A 86 22.11 -3.49 12.16
CA VAL A 86 23.07 -2.42 12.50
C VAL A 86 22.53 -1.60 13.66
N ALA A 87 23.06 -1.84 14.85
CA ALA A 87 22.71 -1.09 16.05
C ALA A 87 23.45 0.25 16.12
N GLU A 88 22.74 1.29 16.57
CA GLU A 88 23.26 2.61 16.90
C GLU A 88 22.44 3.22 18.05
N GLY A 89 22.95 3.09 19.27
CA GLY A 89 22.23 3.51 20.48
C GLY A 89 20.92 2.72 20.68
N PRO A 90 19.76 3.38 20.85
CA PRO A 90 18.48 2.71 21.06
C PRO A 90 17.83 2.20 19.75
N LEU A 91 18.46 2.44 18.59
CA LEU A 91 17.91 2.12 17.28
C LEU A 91 18.67 0.96 16.65
N VAL A 92 17.97 0.18 15.84
CA VAL A 92 18.56 -0.84 14.97
C VAL A 92 18.05 -0.67 13.54
N GLY A 93 18.96 -0.65 12.57
CA GLY A 93 18.63 -0.76 11.16
C GLY A 93 18.50 -2.24 10.77
N VAL A 94 17.38 -2.60 10.14
CA VAL A 94 17.19 -3.91 9.51
C VAL A 94 17.70 -3.81 8.08
N THR A 95 18.72 -4.59 7.74
CA THR A 95 19.47 -4.38 6.50
C THR A 95 19.83 -5.67 5.78
N SER A 96 20.20 -5.56 4.50
CA SER A 96 20.89 -6.63 3.77
C SER A 96 22.07 -6.05 2.99
N ARG A 97 23.01 -6.93 2.62
CA ARG A 97 24.13 -6.56 1.75
C ARG A 97 23.71 -6.61 0.29
N VAL A 98 23.89 -5.50 -0.42
CA VAL A 98 23.57 -5.38 -1.85
C VAL A 98 24.76 -4.88 -2.65
N SER A 99 24.82 -5.17 -3.94
CA SER A 99 25.88 -4.65 -4.82
C SER A 99 25.71 -3.16 -5.08
N LEU A 100 26.69 -2.34 -4.70
CA LEU A 100 26.64 -0.90 -5.02
C LEU A 100 26.61 -0.63 -6.52
N GLN A 101 27.13 -1.53 -7.36
CA GLN A 101 27.09 -1.37 -8.80
C GLN A 101 25.66 -1.53 -9.36
N GLU A 102 24.84 -2.39 -8.73
CA GLU A 102 23.45 -2.60 -9.13
C GLU A 102 22.56 -1.43 -8.73
N PHE A 103 22.89 -0.76 -7.63
CA PHE A 103 22.14 0.38 -7.08
C PHE A 103 22.75 1.75 -7.41
N ALA A 104 23.87 1.81 -8.15
CA ALA A 104 24.47 3.06 -8.59
C ALA A 104 23.78 3.62 -9.85
N GLU A 105 23.77 4.95 -10.00
CA GLU A 105 23.56 5.54 -11.32
C GLU A 105 24.77 5.21 -12.22
N PRO A 106 24.58 4.74 -13.46
CA PRO A 106 23.34 4.77 -14.27
C PRO A 106 22.52 3.46 -14.29
N ALA A 107 22.94 2.39 -13.60
CA ALA A 107 22.30 1.08 -13.69
C ALA A 107 20.90 1.05 -13.04
N LEU A 108 20.69 1.79 -11.96
CA LEU A 108 19.43 1.77 -11.20
C LEU A 108 18.21 2.21 -12.04
N PRO A 109 18.23 3.31 -12.82
CA PRO A 109 17.13 3.67 -13.72
C PRO A 109 16.77 2.59 -14.75
N GLU A 110 17.74 1.82 -15.26
CA GLU A 110 17.48 0.74 -16.21
C GLU A 110 16.87 -0.48 -15.50
N ARG A 111 17.38 -0.83 -14.31
CA ARG A 111 16.83 -1.90 -13.47
C ARG A 111 15.42 -1.61 -12.99
N LEU A 112 15.10 -0.36 -12.65
CA LEU A 112 13.74 0.05 -12.28
C LEU A 112 12.74 -0.04 -13.45
N ARG A 113 13.22 -0.22 -14.70
CA ARG A 113 12.36 -0.50 -15.87
C ARG A 113 12.18 -1.99 -16.12
N ASP A 114 13.03 -2.83 -15.54
CA ASP A 114 12.85 -4.28 -15.53
C ASP A 114 11.77 -4.63 -14.48
N THR A 115 10.56 -4.91 -14.98
CA THR A 115 9.40 -5.20 -14.12
C THR A 115 9.61 -6.44 -13.27
N THR A 116 10.30 -7.46 -13.80
CA THR A 116 10.54 -8.72 -13.07
C THR A 116 11.47 -8.49 -11.90
N TRP A 117 12.56 -7.76 -12.13
CA TRP A 117 13.50 -7.40 -11.07
C TRP A 117 12.85 -6.48 -10.03
N LEU A 118 12.07 -5.48 -10.47
CA LEU A 118 11.38 -4.54 -9.59
C LEU A 118 10.36 -5.26 -8.69
N GLU A 119 9.53 -6.12 -9.26
CA GLU A 119 8.55 -6.93 -8.52
C GLU A 119 9.24 -7.82 -7.48
N GLN A 120 10.33 -8.49 -7.85
CA GLN A 120 11.08 -9.34 -6.93
C GLN A 120 11.68 -8.52 -5.78
N MET A 121 12.25 -7.35 -6.06
CA MET A 121 12.83 -6.48 -5.05
C MET A 121 11.78 -5.89 -4.11
N ILE A 122 10.63 -5.45 -4.65
CA ILE A 122 9.50 -4.96 -3.83
C ILE A 122 9.01 -6.08 -2.91
N ARG A 123 8.75 -7.27 -3.46
CA ARG A 123 8.32 -8.43 -2.68
C ARG A 123 9.32 -8.79 -1.58
N THR A 124 10.62 -8.77 -1.89
CA THR A 124 11.66 -9.04 -0.89
C THR A 124 11.64 -7.99 0.21
N HIS A 125 11.52 -6.70 -0.15
CA HIS A 125 11.43 -5.61 0.82
C HIS A 125 10.23 -5.75 1.75
N GLU A 126 9.06 -6.06 1.20
CA GLU A 126 7.83 -6.26 1.98
C GLU A 126 7.94 -7.48 2.90
N GLN A 127 8.42 -8.62 2.39
CA GLN A 127 8.60 -9.84 3.20
C GLN A 127 9.52 -9.65 4.40
N VAL A 128 10.60 -8.89 4.25
CA VAL A 128 11.52 -8.59 5.36
C VAL A 128 10.79 -7.79 6.44
N LEU A 129 10.05 -6.76 6.05
CA LEU A 129 9.36 -5.90 7.00
C LEU A 129 8.15 -6.58 7.65
N GLU A 130 7.39 -7.40 6.91
CA GLU A 130 6.33 -8.24 7.46
C GLU A 130 6.87 -9.16 8.55
N ARG A 131 8.01 -9.82 8.28
CA ARG A 131 8.65 -10.69 9.25
C ARG A 131 9.13 -9.94 10.48
N VAL A 132 9.66 -8.72 10.31
CA VAL A 132 10.04 -7.88 11.46
C VAL A 132 8.80 -7.50 12.28
N LEU A 133 7.68 -7.19 11.62
CA LEU A 133 6.43 -6.78 12.25
C LEU A 133 5.81 -7.87 13.14
N GLU A 134 6.12 -9.14 12.89
CA GLU A 134 5.70 -10.26 13.75
C GLU A 134 6.32 -10.19 15.16
N ASP A 135 7.53 -9.64 15.27
CA ASP A 135 8.33 -9.67 16.50
C ASP A 135 8.55 -8.29 17.14
N ALA A 136 8.53 -7.22 16.33
CA ALA A 136 8.91 -5.87 16.73
C ALA A 136 8.18 -4.79 15.92
N SER A 137 8.05 -3.61 16.53
CA SER A 137 7.53 -2.43 15.83
C SER A 137 8.61 -1.87 14.90
N VAL A 138 8.24 -1.54 13.67
CA VAL A 138 9.19 -1.07 12.65
C VAL A 138 8.70 0.20 11.97
N VAL A 139 9.62 1.16 11.82
CA VAL A 139 9.46 2.32 10.95
C VAL A 139 10.00 1.95 9.59
N PRO A 140 9.15 1.76 8.57
CA PRO A 140 9.60 1.38 7.24
C PRO A 140 10.38 2.53 6.58
N CYS A 141 11.49 2.20 5.92
CA CYS A 141 12.25 3.14 5.11
C CYS A 141 11.74 3.16 3.67
N ARG A 142 12.15 4.19 2.91
CA ARG A 142 11.82 4.27 1.48
C ARG A 142 12.48 3.11 0.74
N PHE A 143 11.76 2.55 -0.23
CA PHE A 143 12.31 1.55 -1.14
C PHE A 143 13.59 2.07 -1.81
N CYS A 144 14.60 1.21 -1.92
CA CYS A 144 15.94 1.53 -2.43
C CYS A 144 16.76 2.51 -1.56
N SER A 145 16.57 2.50 -0.23
CA SER A 145 17.47 3.22 0.70
C SER A 145 18.79 2.46 0.87
N VAL A 146 19.82 2.81 0.09
CA VAL A 146 21.13 2.12 0.10
C VAL A 146 22.26 3.03 0.59
N TYR A 147 23.05 2.54 1.55
CA TYR A 147 24.22 3.22 2.12
C TYR A 147 25.51 2.57 1.64
N ARG A 148 26.56 3.37 1.39
CA ARG A 148 27.83 2.84 0.86
C ARG A 148 28.67 2.15 1.92
N SER A 149 28.43 2.45 3.20
CA SER A 149 29.14 1.85 4.33
C SER A 149 28.26 1.76 5.56
N GLU A 150 28.63 0.87 6.49
CA GLU A 150 27.99 0.75 7.80
C GLU A 150 28.11 2.06 8.60
N ALA A 151 29.23 2.77 8.46
CA ALA A 151 29.47 4.05 9.13
C ALA A 151 28.51 5.15 8.65
N GLU A 152 28.21 5.20 7.35
CA GLU A 152 27.20 6.13 6.81
C GLU A 152 25.80 5.82 7.37
N LEU A 153 25.43 4.53 7.45
CA LEU A 153 24.17 4.10 8.02
C LEU A 153 24.07 4.44 9.51
N ARG A 154 25.11 4.15 10.31
CA ARG A 154 25.16 4.54 11.73
C ARG A 154 25.04 6.04 11.90
N ARG A 155 25.73 6.83 11.06
CA ARG A 155 25.60 8.29 11.08
C ARG A 155 24.15 8.72 10.84
N PHE A 156 23.48 8.15 9.82
CA PHE A 156 22.07 8.41 9.56
C PHE A 156 21.19 8.10 10.78
N LEU A 157 21.35 6.92 11.40
CA LEU A 157 20.60 6.54 12.60
C LEU A 157 20.86 7.50 13.77
N SER A 158 22.10 7.96 13.94
CA SER A 158 22.48 8.89 14.99
C SER A 158 21.92 10.31 14.78
N GLU A 159 21.99 10.83 13.54
CA GLU A 159 21.54 12.19 13.19
C GLU A 159 20.01 12.30 13.20
N ARG A 160 19.31 11.22 12.83
CA ARG A 160 17.84 11.15 12.80
C ARG A 160 17.23 10.52 14.06
N ARG A 161 18.04 10.31 15.11
CA ARG A 161 17.64 9.55 16.31
C ARG A 161 16.31 9.99 16.89
N GLU A 162 16.15 11.29 17.13
CA GLU A 162 14.95 11.83 17.79
C GLU A 162 13.68 11.60 16.95
N VAL A 163 13.78 11.83 15.63
CA VAL A 163 12.65 11.65 14.70
C VAL A 163 12.29 10.17 14.57
N LEU A 164 13.29 9.29 14.44
CA LEU A 164 13.09 7.84 14.34
C LEU A 164 12.50 7.28 15.62
N GLN A 165 12.96 7.73 16.79
CA GLN A 165 12.42 7.30 18.08
C GLN A 165 10.96 7.73 18.25
N ALA A 166 10.63 8.98 17.92
CA ALA A 166 9.26 9.47 17.98
C ALA A 166 8.33 8.70 17.02
N ALA A 167 8.82 8.37 15.82
CA ALA A 167 8.09 7.54 14.87
C ALA A 167 7.88 6.11 15.40
N LEU A 168 8.90 5.49 16.01
CA LEU A 168 8.80 4.18 16.65
C LEU A 168 7.80 4.19 17.81
N ASP A 169 7.86 5.18 18.69
CA ASP A 169 6.94 5.28 19.83
C ASP A 169 5.49 5.44 19.36
N ARG A 170 5.27 6.14 18.24
CA ARG A 170 3.95 6.28 17.61
C ARG A 170 3.43 4.95 17.05
N VAL A 171 4.28 4.14 16.44
CA VAL A 171 3.85 2.85 15.83
C VAL A 171 3.98 1.66 16.79
N ARG A 172 4.52 1.85 18.00
CA ARG A 172 4.74 0.77 18.95
C ARG A 172 3.45 0.02 19.27
N GLY A 173 3.45 -1.30 19.05
CA GLY A 173 2.31 -2.18 19.31
C GLY A 173 1.11 -1.94 18.37
N ARG A 174 1.34 -1.21 17.27
CA ARG A 174 0.34 -0.85 16.28
C ARG A 174 0.78 -1.32 14.89
N VAL A 175 -0.20 -1.53 14.03
CA VAL A 175 -0.02 -1.95 12.64
C VAL A 175 -0.91 -1.10 11.74
N GLU A 176 -0.51 -0.97 10.49
CA GLU A 176 -1.36 -0.33 9.48
C GLU A 176 -2.25 -1.38 8.82
N VAL A 177 -3.52 -1.02 8.61
CA VAL A 177 -4.47 -1.78 7.81
C VAL A 177 -5.08 -0.89 6.74
N GLY A 178 -5.28 -1.45 5.55
CA GLY A 178 -5.95 -0.76 4.46
C GLY A 178 -7.39 -1.26 4.31
N VAL A 179 -8.34 -0.36 4.10
CA VAL A 179 -9.74 -0.70 3.78
C VAL A 179 -10.08 -0.13 2.42
N LYS A 180 -10.55 -1.01 1.53
CA LYS A 180 -11.09 -0.63 0.21
C LYS A 180 -12.56 -0.97 0.16
N ALA A 181 -13.35 -0.13 -0.51
CA ALA A 181 -14.74 -0.44 -0.82
C ALA A 181 -14.95 -0.38 -2.33
N PHE A 182 -15.57 -1.42 -2.85
CA PHE A 182 -15.93 -1.57 -4.25
C PHE A 182 -17.43 -1.67 -4.39
N ILE A 183 -17.99 -1.13 -5.47
CA ILE A 183 -19.42 -1.20 -5.74
C ILE A 183 -19.71 -1.91 -7.06
N ASP A 184 -20.62 -2.87 -6.99
CA ASP A 184 -21.26 -3.47 -8.16
C ASP A 184 -22.36 -2.52 -8.64
N ARG A 185 -22.14 -1.90 -9.80
CA ARG A 185 -23.04 -0.90 -10.37
C ARG A 185 -24.42 -1.47 -10.72
N ASP A 186 -24.49 -2.72 -11.16
CA ASP A 186 -25.76 -3.36 -11.54
C ASP A 186 -26.59 -3.69 -10.30
N ARG A 187 -25.95 -4.20 -9.24
CA ARG A 187 -26.61 -4.41 -7.94
C ARG A 187 -27.05 -3.10 -7.29
N PHE A 188 -26.21 -2.05 -7.38
CA PHE A 188 -26.59 -0.72 -6.92
C PHE A 188 -27.80 -0.16 -7.68
N ALA A 189 -27.79 -0.28 -9.02
CA ALA A 189 -28.89 0.17 -9.87
C ALA A 189 -30.19 -0.59 -9.57
N ALA A 190 -30.11 -1.91 -9.34
CA ALA A 190 -31.26 -2.75 -9.06
C ALA A 190 -31.84 -2.57 -7.64
N GLY A 191 -31.03 -2.10 -6.69
CA GLY A 191 -31.38 -1.93 -5.28
C GLY A 191 -31.46 -0.46 -4.86
N ARG A 192 -30.34 0.08 -4.37
CA ARG A 192 -30.26 1.41 -3.73
C ARG A 192 -30.71 2.55 -4.65
N ALA A 193 -30.34 2.53 -5.93
CA ALA A 193 -30.74 3.59 -6.87
C ALA A 193 -32.27 3.69 -7.02
N ARG A 194 -32.99 2.56 -6.98
CA ARG A 194 -34.46 2.52 -7.04
C ARG A 194 -35.14 3.05 -5.78
N GLN A 195 -34.41 3.36 -4.71
CA GLN A 195 -35.01 4.09 -3.59
C GLN A 195 -35.33 5.54 -3.99
N ASN A 196 -34.61 6.11 -4.96
CA ASN A 196 -34.96 7.40 -5.54
C ASN A 196 -36.21 7.25 -6.44
N GLU A 197 -37.22 8.08 -6.19
CA GLU A 197 -38.47 8.12 -6.94
C GLU A 197 -38.24 8.47 -8.42
N ASP A 198 -37.34 9.41 -8.72
CA ASP A 198 -37.05 9.84 -10.10
C ASP A 198 -36.45 8.70 -10.93
N VAL A 199 -35.59 7.87 -10.32
CA VAL A 199 -35.02 6.67 -10.96
C VAL A 199 -36.11 5.66 -11.29
N ARG A 200 -37.04 5.40 -10.35
CA ARG A 200 -38.17 4.46 -10.57
C ARG A 200 -39.13 4.95 -11.64
N GLN A 201 -39.47 6.23 -11.63
CA GLN A 201 -40.34 6.83 -12.64
C GLN A 201 -39.70 6.73 -14.02
N GLN A 202 -38.41 7.05 -14.11
CA GLN A 202 -37.68 7.00 -15.38
C GLN A 202 -37.53 5.56 -15.91
N GLU A 203 -37.32 4.57 -15.05
CA GLU A 203 -37.31 3.16 -15.45
C GLU A 203 -38.65 2.71 -16.07
N THR A 204 -39.77 3.22 -15.53
CA THR A 204 -41.11 2.98 -16.08
C THR A 204 -41.25 3.61 -17.46
N GLN A 205 -40.74 4.84 -17.65
CA GLN A 205 -40.73 5.53 -18.94
C GLN A 205 -39.91 4.75 -19.98
N VAL A 206 -38.72 4.27 -19.61
CA VAL A 206 -37.89 3.40 -20.46
C VAL A 206 -38.65 2.16 -20.91
N SER A 207 -39.32 1.48 -19.97
CA SER A 207 -40.08 0.24 -20.26
C SER A 207 -41.27 0.47 -21.20
N SER A 208 -41.81 1.69 -21.22
CA SER A 208 -42.96 2.07 -22.06
C SER A 208 -42.58 2.73 -23.40
N ALA A 209 -41.31 3.08 -23.60
CA ALA A 209 -40.86 3.85 -24.75
C ALA A 209 -40.51 2.94 -25.94
N GLU A 210 -40.90 3.37 -27.15
CA GLU A 210 -40.63 2.64 -28.39
C GLU A 210 -39.75 3.47 -29.36
N GLY A 211 -39.00 2.77 -30.21
CA GLY A 211 -38.17 3.38 -31.26
C GLY A 211 -37.10 4.34 -30.73
N GLY A 212 -36.84 5.44 -31.45
CA GLY A 212 -35.79 6.41 -31.10
C GLY A 212 -35.98 7.09 -29.73
N ARG A 213 -37.21 7.10 -29.18
CA ARG A 213 -37.48 7.61 -27.83
C ARG A 213 -36.94 6.68 -26.74
N ALA A 214 -36.95 5.37 -26.97
CA ALA A 214 -36.41 4.39 -26.01
C ALA A 214 -34.92 4.62 -25.72
N TYR A 215 -34.14 5.01 -26.73
CA TYR A 215 -32.73 5.36 -26.56
C TYR A 215 -32.55 6.60 -25.66
N LEU A 216 -33.35 7.65 -25.86
CA LEU A 216 -33.28 8.87 -25.06
C LEU A 216 -33.69 8.63 -23.60
N GLU A 217 -34.76 7.87 -23.36
CA GLU A 217 -35.18 7.55 -21.99
C GLU A 217 -34.14 6.66 -21.28
N ARG A 218 -33.53 5.70 -21.99
CA ARG A 218 -32.45 4.85 -21.44
C ARG A 218 -31.25 5.69 -21.04
N ARG A 219 -30.82 6.62 -21.90
CA ARG A 219 -29.70 7.52 -21.59
C ARG A 219 -29.97 8.39 -20.36
N ARG A 220 -31.19 8.90 -20.19
CA ARG A 220 -31.60 9.66 -19.00
C ARG A 220 -31.61 8.78 -17.75
N PHE A 221 -32.11 7.55 -17.85
CA PHE A 221 -32.06 6.59 -16.73
C PHE A 221 -30.62 6.34 -16.29
N GLU A 222 -29.71 6.06 -17.23
CA GLU A 222 -28.28 5.87 -16.95
C GLU A 222 -27.64 7.09 -16.28
N GLN A 223 -28.03 8.31 -16.69
CA GLN A 223 -27.57 9.57 -16.08
C GLN A 223 -28.07 9.75 -14.65
N LEU A 224 -29.33 9.40 -14.36
CA LEU A 224 -29.88 9.46 -13.01
C LEU A 224 -29.18 8.44 -12.11
N VAL A 225 -29.00 7.21 -12.57
CA VAL A 225 -28.26 6.17 -11.82
C VAL A 225 -26.83 6.61 -11.53
N ALA A 226 -26.13 7.19 -12.52
CA ALA A 226 -24.78 7.72 -12.32
C ALA A 226 -24.72 8.87 -11.31
N SER A 227 -25.72 9.77 -11.33
CA SER A 227 -25.80 10.89 -10.37
C SER A 227 -26.07 10.39 -8.94
N GLU A 228 -26.96 9.40 -8.79
CA GLU A 228 -27.22 8.74 -7.51
C GLU A 228 -26.00 7.97 -7.00
N LEU A 229 -25.25 7.33 -7.89
CA LEU A 229 -24.01 6.65 -7.54
C LEU A 229 -22.96 7.62 -6.98
N GLU A 230 -22.78 8.78 -7.62
CA GLU A 230 -21.83 9.79 -7.13
C GLU A 230 -22.23 10.34 -5.76
N ARG A 231 -23.52 10.60 -5.55
CA ARG A 231 -24.05 11.01 -4.23
C ARG A 231 -23.80 9.93 -3.19
N PHE A 232 -24.13 8.69 -3.50
CA PHE A 232 -23.92 7.55 -2.60
C PHE A 232 -22.44 7.33 -2.28
N ARG A 233 -21.55 7.50 -3.25
CA ARG A 233 -20.10 7.37 -3.07
C ARG A 233 -19.58 8.33 -1.99
N GLY A 234 -20.00 9.60 -2.02
CA GLY A 234 -19.67 10.57 -0.97
C GLY A 234 -20.19 10.14 0.41
N GLU A 235 -21.46 9.76 0.49
CA GLU A 235 -22.08 9.30 1.76
C GLU A 235 -21.43 8.04 2.32
N ALA A 236 -21.11 7.09 1.45
CA ALA A 236 -20.46 5.84 1.82
C ALA A 236 -19.04 6.11 2.32
N ALA A 237 -18.26 6.94 1.61
CA ALA A 237 -16.91 7.30 2.00
C ALA A 237 -16.87 7.99 3.38
N ASP A 238 -17.73 8.99 3.61
CA ASP A 238 -17.81 9.70 4.88
C ASP A 238 -18.20 8.77 6.03
N ARG A 239 -19.22 7.92 5.81
CA ARG A 239 -19.69 6.97 6.82
C ARG A 239 -18.65 5.91 7.16
N LEU A 240 -18.01 5.33 6.13
CA LEU A 240 -16.93 4.36 6.30
C LEU A 240 -15.78 5.00 7.07
N HIS A 241 -15.29 6.17 6.63
CA HIS A 241 -14.16 6.83 7.26
C HIS A 241 -14.43 7.19 8.72
N THR A 242 -15.59 7.81 9.00
CA THR A 242 -15.96 8.22 10.36
C THR A 242 -16.02 7.02 11.31
N ARG A 243 -16.65 5.92 10.87
CA ARG A 243 -16.84 4.73 11.72
C ARG A 243 -15.56 3.95 11.93
N LEU A 244 -14.72 3.82 10.92
CA LEU A 244 -13.45 3.12 11.01
C LEU A 244 -12.43 3.93 11.81
N LEU A 245 -12.39 5.26 11.64
CA LEU A 245 -11.52 6.15 12.42
C LEU A 245 -11.84 6.10 13.92
N ALA A 246 -13.12 5.97 14.30
CA ALA A 246 -13.52 5.81 15.69
C ALA A 246 -13.02 4.50 16.34
N ALA A 247 -12.61 3.52 15.54
CA ALA A 247 -12.03 2.24 15.98
C ALA A 247 -10.51 2.15 15.72
N ALA A 248 -9.88 3.24 15.31
CA ALA A 248 -8.46 3.33 15.01
C ALA A 248 -7.78 4.42 15.86
N GLU A 249 -6.46 4.34 15.97
CA GLU A 249 -5.64 5.35 16.65
C GLU A 249 -5.41 6.57 15.75
N ASP A 250 -5.34 6.34 14.43
CA ASP A 250 -5.26 7.36 13.39
C ASP A 250 -5.76 6.77 12.06
N GLY A 251 -6.10 7.62 11.10
CA GLY A 251 -6.61 7.17 9.81
C GLY A 251 -6.62 8.25 8.73
N LEU A 252 -6.47 7.80 7.49
CA LEU A 252 -6.40 8.65 6.31
C LEU A 252 -7.35 8.12 5.24
N ALA A 253 -8.16 9.00 4.65
CA ALA A 253 -8.83 8.74 3.39
C ALA A 253 -7.85 8.98 2.23
N LEU A 254 -7.58 7.94 1.46
CA LEU A 254 -6.64 7.97 0.34
C LEU A 254 -7.37 8.25 -0.98
N PRO A 255 -6.65 8.75 -2.01
CA PRO A 255 -7.21 8.86 -3.35
C PRO A 255 -7.73 7.51 -3.86
N LEU A 256 -8.85 7.54 -4.56
CA LEU A 256 -9.40 6.36 -5.23
C LEU A 256 -8.46 5.92 -6.35
N GLN A 257 -8.33 4.62 -6.51
CA GLN A 257 -7.52 4.02 -7.57
C GLN A 257 -8.40 3.83 -8.80
N ALA A 258 -7.88 4.18 -9.97
CA ALA A 258 -8.64 4.13 -11.21
C ALA A 258 -8.84 2.66 -11.66
N PRO A 259 -10.01 2.28 -12.22
CA PRO A 259 -10.33 0.90 -12.59
C PRO A 259 -9.30 0.26 -13.53
N GLU A 260 -8.69 1.06 -14.42
CA GLU A 260 -7.70 0.63 -15.43
C GLU A 260 -6.44 0.01 -14.81
N LEU A 261 -6.20 0.25 -13.52
CA LEU A 261 -5.07 -0.30 -12.75
C LEU A 261 -5.43 -1.60 -12.01
N SER A 262 -6.71 -1.92 -11.86
CA SER A 262 -7.19 -3.04 -11.03
C SER A 262 -7.71 -4.24 -11.82
N GLY A 263 -8.10 -4.03 -13.09
CA GLY A 263 -8.72 -5.09 -13.92
C GLY A 263 -10.09 -5.56 -13.44
N ARG A 264 -10.68 -4.90 -12.44
CA ARG A 264 -12.00 -5.19 -11.86
C ARG A 264 -13.11 -4.43 -12.59
N GLU A 265 -14.27 -5.05 -12.74
CA GLU A 265 -15.49 -4.37 -13.23
C GLU A 265 -16.12 -3.49 -12.13
N GLU A 266 -15.81 -3.77 -10.86
CA GLU A 266 -16.33 -3.01 -9.73
C GLU A 266 -15.63 -1.64 -9.57
N GLU A 267 -16.41 -0.60 -9.31
CA GLU A 267 -15.90 0.76 -9.13
C GLU A 267 -15.46 0.97 -7.68
N MET A 268 -14.26 1.50 -7.46
CA MET A 268 -13.78 1.81 -6.10
C MET A 268 -14.46 3.08 -5.57
N VAL A 269 -15.17 2.96 -4.46
CA VAL A 269 -15.87 4.08 -3.80
C VAL A 269 -15.16 4.57 -2.54
N PHE A 270 -14.27 3.75 -1.96
CA PHE A 270 -13.49 4.14 -0.79
C PHE A 270 -12.10 3.49 -0.79
N ASN A 271 -11.10 4.22 -0.33
CA ASN A 271 -9.75 3.74 -0.07
C ASN A 271 -9.24 4.45 1.19
N GLY A 272 -8.91 3.70 2.23
CA GLY A 272 -8.43 4.26 3.49
C GLY A 272 -7.31 3.45 4.10
N ALA A 273 -6.43 4.12 4.84
CA ALA A 273 -5.41 3.50 5.67
C ALA A 273 -5.65 3.87 7.14
N TYR A 274 -5.47 2.91 8.05
CA TYR A 274 -5.75 3.10 9.47
C TYR A 274 -4.63 2.50 10.31
N LEU A 275 -4.21 3.25 11.33
CA LEU A 275 -3.29 2.77 12.34
C LEU A 275 -4.10 2.17 13.48
N VAL A 276 -3.95 0.88 13.71
CA VAL A 276 -4.73 0.12 14.70
C VAL A 276 -3.80 -0.63 15.64
N THR A 277 -4.30 -1.03 16.81
CA THR A 277 -3.54 -1.93 17.69
C THR A 277 -3.30 -3.27 17.00
N ALA A 278 -2.21 -3.96 17.34
CA ALA A 278 -1.86 -5.25 16.74
C ALA A 278 -2.94 -6.34 16.89
N ASP A 279 -3.81 -6.24 17.92
CA ASP A 279 -4.94 -7.14 18.13
C ASP A 279 -6.07 -6.96 17.10
N ARG A 280 -6.24 -5.75 16.55
CA ARG A 280 -7.22 -5.37 15.50
C ARG A 280 -8.70 -5.69 15.77
N GLY A 281 -9.06 -6.38 16.85
CA GLY A 281 -10.39 -6.95 17.05
C GLY A 281 -11.52 -5.92 17.03
N ALA A 282 -11.32 -4.76 17.67
CA ALA A 282 -12.31 -3.67 17.64
C ALA A 282 -12.51 -3.10 16.22
N PHE A 283 -11.43 -2.97 15.45
CA PHE A 283 -11.45 -2.46 14.08
C PHE A 283 -12.13 -3.45 13.12
N GLU A 284 -11.77 -4.73 13.20
CA GLU A 284 -12.39 -5.80 12.40
C GLU A 284 -13.89 -5.94 12.70
N GLN A 285 -14.31 -5.77 13.95
CA GLN A 285 -15.74 -5.72 14.32
C GLN A 285 -16.48 -4.53 13.71
N ALA A 286 -15.88 -3.34 13.74
CA ALA A 286 -16.44 -2.15 13.12
C ALA A 286 -16.60 -2.33 11.61
N LEU A 287 -15.56 -2.88 10.94
CA LEU A 287 -15.59 -3.19 9.52
C LEU A 287 -16.65 -4.23 9.18
N ALA A 288 -16.75 -5.32 9.96
CA ALA A 288 -17.76 -6.34 9.75
C ALA A 288 -19.19 -5.80 9.92
N SER A 289 -19.40 -4.85 10.83
CA SER A 289 -20.68 -4.15 10.97
C SER A 289 -21.01 -3.31 9.74
N LEU A 290 -20.06 -2.51 9.26
CA LEU A 290 -20.22 -1.72 8.04
C LEU A 290 -20.48 -2.61 6.82
N GLY A 291 -19.77 -3.73 6.70
CA GLY A 291 -19.98 -4.69 5.61
C GLY A 291 -21.38 -5.29 5.61
N ARG A 292 -22.04 -5.43 6.77
CA ARG A 292 -23.46 -5.82 6.83
C ARG A 292 -24.38 -4.67 6.42
N ASP A 293 -24.12 -3.46 6.89
CA ASP A 293 -24.92 -2.27 6.60
C ASP A 293 -24.94 -1.94 5.10
N PHE A 294 -23.84 -2.21 4.40
CA PHE A 294 -23.64 -1.86 2.99
C PHE A 294 -23.89 -3.03 2.00
N ARG A 295 -24.13 -4.25 2.51
CA ARG A 295 -24.30 -5.46 1.68
C ARG A 295 -25.41 -5.34 0.65
N ASP A 296 -26.55 -4.76 1.07
CA ASP A 296 -27.74 -4.61 0.23
C ASP A 296 -27.61 -3.43 -0.75
N ASP A 297 -26.64 -2.54 -0.52
CA ASP A 297 -26.31 -1.44 -1.43
C ASP A 297 -25.35 -1.87 -2.56
N GLY A 298 -24.94 -3.14 -2.60
CA GLY A 298 -24.01 -3.66 -3.62
C GLY A 298 -22.55 -3.31 -3.37
N VAL A 299 -22.20 -2.93 -2.14
CA VAL A 299 -20.82 -2.59 -1.76
C VAL A 299 -20.13 -3.76 -1.08
N GLU A 300 -18.92 -4.05 -1.53
CA GLU A 300 -18.00 -5.02 -0.94
C GLU A 300 -16.85 -4.28 -0.25
N LEU A 301 -16.52 -4.70 0.98
CA LEU A 301 -15.42 -4.15 1.75
C LEU A 301 -14.27 -5.16 1.81
N GLU A 302 -13.07 -4.69 1.48
CA GLU A 302 -11.83 -5.47 1.51
C GLU A 302 -10.89 -4.92 2.58
N LEU A 303 -10.41 -5.80 3.46
CA LEU A 303 -9.38 -5.50 4.46
C LEU A 303 -8.04 -6.03 3.96
N THR A 304 -7.01 -5.20 4.01
CA THR A 304 -5.63 -5.55 3.63
C THR A 304 -4.68 -5.29 4.80
N GLY A 305 -3.62 -6.09 4.88
CA GLY A 305 -2.61 -6.01 5.95
C GLY A 305 -2.68 -7.19 6.94
N PRO A 306 -1.91 -7.15 8.02
CA PRO A 306 -1.25 -5.96 8.59
C PRO A 306 0.01 -5.56 7.83
N TRP A 307 0.22 -4.26 7.67
CA TRP A 307 1.40 -3.69 7.02
C TRP A 307 2.24 -2.89 8.03
N PRO A 308 3.54 -2.73 7.78
CA PRO A 308 4.33 -1.66 8.38
C PRO A 308 3.63 -0.31 8.15
N ALA A 309 3.77 0.61 9.10
CA ALA A 309 2.99 1.84 9.13
C ALA A 309 3.50 2.94 8.17
N TYR A 310 3.58 2.64 6.87
CA TYR A 310 4.08 3.52 5.81
C TYR A 310 3.38 4.88 5.77
N ASN A 311 2.07 4.92 6.03
CA ASN A 311 1.28 6.14 5.95
C ASN A 311 1.31 6.97 7.26
N PHE A 312 1.87 6.42 8.34
CA PHE A 312 1.84 7.04 9.66
C PHE A 312 3.22 7.41 10.22
N VAL A 313 4.27 7.25 9.41
CA VAL A 313 5.64 7.66 9.71
C VAL A 313 6.10 8.80 8.77
N PRO A 314 7.03 9.67 9.19
CA PRO A 314 7.49 10.79 8.36
C PRO A 314 8.08 10.36 7.01
N GLU A 315 7.75 11.07 5.93
CA GLU A 315 8.25 10.76 4.57
C GLU A 315 9.77 10.97 4.40
N GLU A 316 10.38 11.78 5.27
CA GLU A 316 11.78 12.25 5.20
C GLU A 316 12.80 11.25 5.75
N LEU A 317 12.38 10.02 6.05
CA LEU A 317 13.22 8.97 6.63
C LEU A 317 14.01 8.15 5.59
N GLY A 318 14.09 8.61 4.34
CA GLY A 318 14.96 8.04 3.30
C GLY A 318 16.18 8.93 3.03
N ALA A 319 17.27 8.33 2.58
CA ALA A 319 18.47 9.07 2.15
C ALA A 319 18.13 10.03 0.99
N GLU A 320 18.68 11.25 1.04
CA GLU A 320 18.66 12.24 -0.05
C GLU A 320 19.39 11.74 -1.31
#